data_AF-R7LP13-F1
#
_entry.id   AF-R7LP13-F1
#
_cell.length_a   1.000
_cell.length_b   1.000
_cell.length_c   1.000
_cell.angle_alpha   90.00
_cell.angle_beta   90.00
_cell.angle_gamma   90.00
#
_symmetry.space_group_name_H-M   'P 1'
#
loop_
_entity.id
_entity.type
_entity.pdbx_description
1 polymer ?
#
loop_
_entity_poly.entity_id
_entity_poly.type
_entity_poly.pdbx_seq_one_letter_code
_entity_poly.pdbx_strand_id
1 'polypeptide(L)'
;MKTKENKIKITLKTIICISFGFFIILYTIMFWNMYFPINKAYAKETVASQKQENIETENIKNNEEISNANKIDIEQIINDNTNNGQTEEITKKEEILEYLTQYRTNKDIPKGISVVVQEGRLGKQEITIKTTYDKDGNKISEEQINATITKASANKIIEIGGANYTSNYKVKVGDLIYVTSDELAVRAETEEESRKITTLKKNDEIKVLEISQNWYKISCQNITGWVKSECTIYINPNLNEEQKESIASTKTKEQLISTLNINMQLNKPSGLTLEQFKKVLSDGKDKNKIFENNAEYFYYIEKQYNINGIFVASVGIHESAWGTSKIAIQKNNLFGYGAYDSNPYNGAYNFSNYSESIDLLARVFVKYYLNPAGTSIYGGEKAVGTYYNGPTLGGINKKYASDKNWANAVFSYMQYLYNKL
;
A
#
# COMPACT_ATOMS: atom_id res chain seq x y z
N MET A 1 69.18 44.46 -19.80
CA MET A 1 67.80 43.97 -19.59
C MET A 1 67.45 42.98 -20.68
N LYS A 2 67.45 41.68 -20.38
CA LYS A 2 66.91 40.63 -21.27
C LYS A 2 66.12 39.66 -20.38
N THR A 3 64.83 39.89 -20.25
CA THR A 3 63.87 38.88 -19.82
C THR A 3 63.56 38.01 -21.03
N LYS A 4 63.91 36.73 -20.89
CA LYS A 4 63.62 35.63 -21.80
C LYS A 4 62.37 34.94 -21.25
N GLU A 5 61.43 34.67 -22.13
CA GLU A 5 60.13 34.05 -21.87
C GLU A 5 60.24 32.65 -21.28
N ASN A 6 59.35 32.35 -20.32
CA ASN A 6 59.25 31.06 -19.64
C ASN A 6 58.20 30.16 -20.29
N LYS A 7 58.65 29.01 -20.80
CA LYS A 7 57.80 27.85 -21.07
C LYS A 7 57.33 27.25 -19.74
N ILE A 8 56.03 27.02 -19.58
CA ILE A 8 55.46 26.43 -18.37
C ILE A 8 55.76 24.92 -18.34
N LYS A 9 56.56 24.49 -17.36
CA LYS A 9 56.76 23.08 -17.00
C LYS A 9 55.60 22.63 -16.10
N ILE A 10 54.77 21.73 -16.58
CA ILE A 10 53.72 21.08 -15.77
C ILE A 10 54.41 20.09 -14.83
N THR A 11 54.22 20.27 -13.53
CA THR A 11 54.82 19.39 -12.50
C THR A 11 53.77 18.43 -11.96
N LEU A 12 54.19 17.30 -11.37
CA LEU A 12 53.28 16.30 -10.79
C LEU A 12 52.33 16.91 -9.74
N LYS A 13 52.78 17.94 -9.01
CA LYS A 13 51.93 18.72 -8.08
C LYS A 13 50.81 19.47 -8.81
N THR A 14 51.07 20.01 -10.00
CA THR A 14 50.07 20.67 -10.84
C THR A 14 49.01 19.69 -11.31
N ILE A 15 49.40 18.46 -11.65
CA ILE A 15 48.49 17.38 -12.04
C ILE A 15 47.60 16.95 -10.86
N ILE A 16 48.17 16.83 -9.66
CA ILE A 16 47.43 16.46 -8.43
C ILE A 16 46.41 17.54 -8.04
N CYS A 17 46.73 18.82 -8.21
CA CYS A 17 45.76 19.90 -7.96
C CYS A 17 44.60 19.89 -8.96
N ILE A 18 44.87 19.58 -10.24
CA ILE A 18 43.84 19.50 -11.29
C ILE A 18 42.91 18.29 -11.04
N SER A 19 43.46 17.14 -10.61
CA SER A 19 42.63 15.98 -10.26
C SER A 19 41.79 16.20 -9.00
N PHE A 20 42.30 16.91 -7.99
CA PHE A 20 41.49 17.31 -6.83
C PHE A 20 40.33 18.25 -7.20
N GLY A 21 40.57 19.21 -8.11
CA GLY A 21 39.51 20.08 -8.63
C GLY A 21 38.40 19.31 -9.37
N PHE A 22 38.78 18.27 -10.13
CA PHE A 22 37.84 17.38 -10.82
C PHE A 22 36.96 16.59 -9.83
N PHE A 23 37.54 16.09 -8.73
CA PHE A 23 36.77 15.40 -7.68
C PHE A 23 35.84 16.32 -6.90
N ILE A 24 36.22 17.59 -6.70
CA ILE A 24 35.33 18.59 -6.08
C ILE A 24 34.12 18.87 -7.00
N ILE A 25 34.33 19.00 -8.31
CA ILE A 25 33.23 19.17 -9.28
C ILE A 25 32.30 17.95 -9.30
N LEU A 26 32.86 16.74 -9.34
CA LEU A 26 32.09 15.49 -9.21
C LEU A 26 31.31 15.44 -7.90
N TYR A 27 31.92 15.86 -6.77
CA TYR A 27 31.22 15.93 -5.50
C TYR A 27 30.12 16.97 -5.51
N THR A 28 30.30 18.14 -6.14
CA THR A 28 29.23 19.14 -6.27
C THR A 28 28.08 18.68 -7.16
N ILE A 29 28.33 17.88 -8.20
CA ILE A 29 27.29 17.24 -9.04
C ILE A 29 26.56 16.15 -8.25
N MET A 30 27.29 15.34 -7.47
CA MET A 30 26.72 14.32 -6.60
C MET A 30 25.91 14.94 -5.45
N PHE A 31 26.36 16.08 -4.92
CA PHE A 31 25.66 16.90 -3.93
C PHE A 31 24.43 17.56 -4.55
N TRP A 32 24.52 18.07 -5.79
CA TRP A 32 23.36 18.60 -6.52
C TRP A 32 22.27 17.54 -6.70
N ASN A 33 22.63 16.32 -7.12
CA ASN A 33 21.67 15.19 -7.20
C ASN A 33 21.13 14.71 -5.84
N MET A 34 21.82 15.02 -4.74
CA MET A 34 21.40 14.68 -3.38
C MET A 34 20.46 15.74 -2.77
N TYR A 35 20.54 17.00 -3.21
CA TYR A 35 19.78 18.12 -2.65
C TYR A 35 18.73 18.73 -3.59
N PHE A 36 18.79 18.50 -4.91
CA PHE A 36 17.72 18.86 -5.84
C PHE A 36 16.85 17.62 -6.13
N PRO A 37 15.63 17.57 -5.56
CA PRO A 37 14.85 16.34 -5.44
C PRO A 37 14.17 15.94 -6.76
N ILE A 38 14.20 14.64 -7.08
CA ILE A 38 13.28 14.01 -8.03
C ILE A 38 11.96 13.82 -7.29
N ASN A 39 10.98 14.65 -7.64
CA ASN A 39 9.71 14.78 -6.91
C ASN A 39 8.63 13.93 -7.56
N LYS A 40 8.07 12.94 -6.84
CA LYS A 40 6.64 12.56 -6.97
C LYS A 40 6.09 12.18 -5.60
N ALA A 41 5.13 12.98 -5.14
CA ALA A 41 4.31 12.79 -3.97
C ALA A 41 2.97 12.13 -4.35
N TYR A 42 2.21 11.72 -3.33
CA TYR A 42 0.84 11.25 -3.44
C TYR A 42 -0.04 11.91 -2.37
N ALA A 43 -1.35 11.80 -2.58
CA ALA A 43 -2.44 12.61 -2.06
C ALA A 43 -2.29 13.07 -0.60
N LYS A 44 -2.34 14.39 -0.42
CA LYS A 44 -2.68 15.04 0.85
C LYS A 44 -4.20 15.24 0.88
N GLU A 45 -4.76 15.11 2.07
CA GLU A 45 -6.20 15.14 2.35
C GLU A 45 -6.86 16.46 1.90
N THR A 46 -7.95 16.40 1.13
CA THR A 46 -8.98 17.45 1.13
C THR A 46 -10.00 17.08 2.19
N VAL A 47 -9.84 17.65 3.38
CA VAL A 47 -10.82 17.53 4.46
C VAL A 47 -12.07 18.29 4.03
N ALA A 48 -13.12 17.58 3.62
CA ALA A 48 -14.46 18.14 3.55
C ALA A 48 -14.96 18.37 4.98
N SER A 49 -14.57 19.51 5.56
CA SER A 49 -15.19 20.01 6.77
C SER A 49 -16.56 20.60 6.40
N GLN A 50 -17.62 20.03 6.98
CA GLN A 50 -18.94 20.64 6.93
C GLN A 50 -18.87 21.98 7.68
N LYS A 51 -18.76 23.07 6.92
CA LYS A 51 -19.08 24.40 7.41
C LYS A 51 -20.10 25.02 6.47
N GLN A 52 -21.33 25.07 6.97
CA GLN A 52 -22.45 25.72 6.33
C GLN A 52 -22.28 27.23 6.50
N GLU A 53 -21.93 27.94 5.43
CA GLU A 53 -22.29 29.35 5.25
C GLU A 53 -22.07 29.79 3.78
N ASN A 54 -23.07 30.52 3.28
CA ASN A 54 -23.23 30.97 1.90
C ASN A 54 -22.15 31.98 1.49
N ILE A 55 -21.34 31.70 0.46
CA ILE A 55 -20.68 32.73 -0.38
C ILE A 55 -20.57 32.22 -1.83
N GLU A 56 -20.71 33.16 -2.75
CA GLU A 56 -20.88 33.11 -4.19
C GLU A 56 -19.90 32.26 -5.00
N THR A 57 -20.34 31.98 -6.21
CA THR A 57 -19.72 31.20 -7.27
C THR A 57 -18.33 31.73 -7.66
N GLU A 58 -17.27 31.21 -7.04
CA GLU A 58 -15.90 31.31 -7.57
C GLU A 58 -15.29 29.93 -7.84
N ASN A 59 -14.67 29.85 -9.02
CA ASN A 59 -14.07 28.67 -9.64
C ASN A 59 -13.11 27.91 -8.71
N ILE A 60 -13.51 26.73 -8.23
CA ILE A 60 -12.58 25.76 -7.63
C ILE A 60 -11.90 24.98 -8.77
N LYS A 61 -10.85 25.58 -9.35
CA LYS A 61 -9.81 24.88 -10.12
C LYS A 61 -8.58 24.70 -9.22
N ASN A 62 -8.68 23.81 -8.24
CA ASN A 62 -7.51 23.39 -7.46
C ASN A 62 -6.89 22.16 -8.14
N ASN A 63 -6.01 22.40 -9.12
CA ASN A 63 -5.08 21.39 -9.61
C ASN A 63 -4.04 21.14 -8.52
N GLU A 64 -4.23 20.12 -7.69
CA GLU A 64 -3.19 19.68 -6.75
C GLU A 64 -2.11 18.92 -7.54
N GLU A 65 -1.06 19.64 -7.94
CA GLU A 65 0.19 19.07 -8.45
C GLU A 65 0.89 18.30 -7.33
N ILE A 66 0.97 16.98 -7.46
CA ILE A 66 1.69 16.12 -6.50
C ILE A 66 3.17 15.96 -6.84
N SER A 67 3.73 16.77 -7.72
CA SER A 67 5.13 16.66 -8.13
C SER A 67 5.70 18.06 -8.26
N ASN A 68 6.85 18.35 -7.62
CA ASN A 68 7.64 19.55 -7.97
C ASN A 68 8.42 19.32 -9.28
N ALA A 69 7.78 18.72 -10.28
CA ALA A 69 8.32 18.64 -11.62
C ALA A 69 8.06 19.94 -12.37
N ASN A 70 9.04 20.39 -13.14
CA ASN A 70 8.92 21.63 -13.90
C ASN A 70 7.81 21.49 -14.96
N LYS A 71 7.03 22.55 -15.12
CA LYS A 71 6.00 22.67 -16.16
C LYS A 71 6.66 22.52 -17.53
N ILE A 72 6.07 21.66 -18.37
CA ILE A 72 6.59 21.33 -19.70
C ILE A 72 6.37 22.51 -20.63
N ASP A 73 7.46 22.99 -21.26
CA ASP A 73 7.41 23.94 -22.36
C ASP A 73 7.54 23.18 -23.69
N ILE A 74 6.42 23.09 -24.42
CA ILE A 74 6.33 22.34 -25.68
C ILE A 74 7.14 23.06 -26.78
N GLU A 75 7.28 24.39 -26.73
CA GLU A 75 8.02 25.15 -27.74
C GLU A 75 9.54 24.94 -27.59
N GLN A 76 10.03 24.79 -26.36
CA GLN A 76 11.45 24.51 -26.11
C GLN A 76 11.88 23.15 -26.69
N ILE A 77 11.06 22.11 -26.52
CA ILE A 77 11.36 20.75 -27.00
C ILE A 77 11.36 20.67 -28.53
N ILE A 78 10.46 21.41 -29.20
CA ILE A 78 10.43 21.48 -30.67
C ILE A 78 11.74 22.11 -31.21
N ASN A 79 12.28 23.12 -30.52
CA ASN A 79 13.53 23.79 -30.89
C ASN A 79 14.79 22.94 -30.62
N ASP A 80 14.79 22.08 -29.60
CA ASP A 80 15.91 21.17 -29.31
C ASP A 80 15.98 19.99 -30.31
N ASN A 81 14.81 19.47 -30.72
CA ASN A 81 14.68 18.41 -31.72
C ASN A 81 15.18 18.80 -33.13
N THR A 82 15.36 20.10 -33.40
CA THR A 82 15.83 20.59 -34.71
C THR A 82 17.36 20.72 -34.81
N ASN A 83 18.12 20.63 -33.70
CA ASN A 83 19.55 20.96 -33.69
C ASN A 83 20.52 19.83 -33.29
N ASN A 84 20.08 18.73 -32.67
CA ASN A 84 20.99 17.75 -32.05
C ASN A 84 20.96 16.31 -32.61
N GLY A 85 20.16 16.02 -33.62
CA GLY A 85 20.05 14.67 -34.21
C GLY A 85 19.45 13.60 -33.28
N GLN A 86 18.99 13.98 -32.09
CA GLN A 86 18.15 13.18 -31.21
C GLN A 86 16.73 13.71 -31.30
N THR A 87 15.74 12.82 -31.14
CA THR A 87 14.33 13.23 -31.10
C THR A 87 13.73 12.88 -29.75
N GLU A 88 13.07 13.84 -29.13
CA GLU A 88 12.30 13.69 -27.90
C GLU A 88 10.81 13.60 -28.22
N GLU A 89 10.15 12.59 -27.68
CA GLU A 89 8.71 12.35 -27.78
C GLU A 89 8.07 12.46 -26.40
N ILE A 90 7.01 13.25 -26.29
CA ILE A 90 6.21 13.33 -25.07
C ILE A 90 4.90 12.56 -25.28
N THR A 91 4.66 11.57 -24.43
CA THR A 91 3.40 10.85 -24.38
C THR A 91 2.70 11.05 -23.04
N LYS A 92 1.38 10.97 -23.06
CA LYS A 92 0.53 11.00 -21.87
C LYS A 92 -0.18 9.67 -21.72
N LYS A 93 -0.16 9.10 -20.52
CA LYS A 93 -0.82 7.85 -20.19
C LYS A 93 -1.69 8.04 -18.95
N GLU A 94 -2.93 7.58 -19.01
CA GLU A 94 -3.78 7.49 -17.83
C GLU A 94 -3.40 6.26 -16.99
N GLU A 95 -3.19 6.45 -15.69
CA GLU A 95 -2.95 5.38 -14.72
C GLU A 95 -3.92 5.48 -13.54
N ILE A 96 -4.19 4.33 -12.93
CA ILE A 96 -5.01 4.24 -11.72
C ILE A 96 -4.25 4.85 -10.55
N LEU A 97 -4.91 5.73 -9.81
CA LEU A 97 -4.43 6.21 -8.52
C LEU A 97 -5.07 5.37 -7.41
N GLU A 98 -4.28 4.48 -6.82
CA GLU A 98 -4.69 3.63 -5.70
C GLU A 98 -5.05 4.50 -4.49
N TYR A 99 -6.14 4.16 -3.80
CA TYR A 99 -6.48 4.81 -2.53
C TYR A 99 -5.58 4.29 -1.39
N LEU A 100 -5.51 5.01 -0.27
CA LEU A 100 -4.91 4.52 0.97
C LEU A 100 -5.98 4.00 1.93
N THR A 101 -5.57 3.13 2.85
CA THR A 101 -6.45 2.67 3.93
C THR A 101 -6.04 3.35 5.23
N GLN A 102 -7.00 4.00 5.87
CA GLN A 102 -6.85 4.65 7.16
C GLN A 102 -7.53 3.82 8.24
N TYR A 103 -6.80 3.59 9.33
CA TYR A 103 -7.29 2.87 10.49
C TYR A 103 -7.60 3.85 11.62
N ARG A 104 -8.77 3.68 12.26
CA ARG A 104 -9.12 4.43 13.47
C ARG A 104 -9.59 3.48 14.58
N THR A 105 -9.11 3.68 15.79
CA THR A 105 -9.51 2.85 16.93
C THR A 105 -10.88 3.28 17.43
N ASN A 106 -11.82 2.32 17.55
CA ASN A 106 -13.14 2.54 18.14
C ASN A 106 -13.26 1.75 19.46
N LYS A 107 -13.49 2.45 20.57
CA LYS A 107 -13.60 1.86 21.92
C LYS A 107 -14.87 1.03 22.14
N ASP A 108 -15.87 1.19 21.28
CA ASP A 108 -17.11 0.44 21.32
C ASP A 108 -17.00 -0.91 20.61
N ILE A 109 -15.96 -1.09 19.79
CA ILE A 109 -15.70 -2.31 19.03
C ILE A 109 -14.74 -3.22 19.82
N PRO A 110 -15.06 -4.52 20.00
CA PRO A 110 -14.18 -5.48 20.65
C PRO A 110 -12.84 -5.63 19.92
N LYS A 111 -11.74 -5.75 20.67
CA LYS A 111 -10.41 -6.01 20.09
C LYS A 111 -10.42 -7.27 19.22
N GLY A 112 -9.70 -7.21 18.09
CA GLY A 112 -9.65 -8.28 17.09
C GLY A 112 -10.76 -8.19 16.03
N ILE A 113 -11.72 -7.27 16.18
CA ILE A 113 -12.69 -6.95 15.14
C ILE A 113 -12.23 -5.72 14.36
N SER A 114 -12.42 -5.75 13.05
CA SER A 114 -12.28 -4.60 12.15
C SER A 114 -13.50 -4.50 11.25
N VAL A 115 -14.00 -3.30 11.04
CA VAL A 115 -15.16 -3.03 10.18
C VAL A 115 -14.87 -1.87 9.24
N VAL A 116 -15.45 -1.92 8.04
CA VAL A 116 -15.35 -0.84 7.08
C VAL A 116 -16.46 0.16 7.34
N VAL A 117 -16.07 1.42 7.46
CA VAL A 117 -17.00 2.54 7.62
C VAL A 117 -17.06 3.43 6.38
N GLN A 118 -16.03 3.38 5.55
CA GLN A 118 -16.01 4.00 4.23
C GLN A 118 -15.24 3.11 3.25
N GLU A 119 -15.87 2.74 2.14
CA GLU A 119 -15.21 2.03 1.04
C GLU A 119 -14.23 2.96 0.30
N GLY A 120 -13.06 2.42 -0.06
CA GLY A 120 -12.08 3.14 -0.86
C GLY A 120 -12.55 3.31 -2.30
N ARG A 121 -12.14 4.39 -2.96
CA ARG A 121 -12.43 4.66 -4.37
C ARG A 121 -11.15 4.98 -5.11
N LEU A 122 -10.90 4.27 -6.20
CA LEU A 122 -9.78 4.53 -7.08
C LEU A 122 -9.91 5.93 -7.71
N GLY A 123 -8.79 6.64 -7.70
CA GLY A 123 -8.60 7.86 -8.48
C GLY A 123 -8.02 7.55 -9.86
N LYS A 124 -7.71 8.62 -10.59
CA LYS A 124 -6.99 8.57 -11.87
C LYS A 124 -5.92 9.66 -11.87
N GLN A 125 -4.79 9.34 -12.48
CA GLN A 125 -3.71 10.28 -12.73
C GLN A 125 -3.27 10.19 -14.18
N GLU A 126 -2.88 11.33 -14.75
CA GLU A 126 -2.24 11.42 -16.06
C GLU A 126 -0.73 11.51 -15.84
N ILE A 127 0.00 10.52 -16.38
CA ILE A 127 1.44 10.45 -16.35
C ILE A 127 2.00 10.96 -17.67
N THR A 128 2.89 11.94 -17.62
CA THR A 128 3.61 12.42 -18.81
C THR A 128 5.01 11.80 -18.85
N ILE A 129 5.31 11.13 -19.96
CA ILE A 129 6.55 10.40 -20.20
C ILE A 129 7.29 11.09 -21.34
N LYS A 130 8.59 11.36 -21.13
CA LYS A 130 9.50 11.83 -22.15
C LYS A 130 10.38 10.66 -22.60
N THR A 131 10.33 10.34 -23.88
CA THR A 131 11.15 9.32 -24.52
C THR A 131 12.15 9.98 -25.45
N THR A 132 13.44 9.69 -25.30
CA THR A 132 14.49 10.22 -26.19
C THR A 132 14.96 9.10 -27.10
N TYR A 133 15.06 9.40 -28.39
CA TYR A 133 15.56 8.49 -29.41
C TYR A 133 16.86 9.03 -30.02
N ASP A 134 17.73 8.12 -30.46
CA ASP A 134 18.91 8.47 -31.26
C ASP A 134 18.50 8.83 -32.69
N LYS A 135 19.49 9.31 -33.45
CA LYS A 135 19.36 9.65 -34.88
C LYS A 135 18.88 8.51 -35.77
N ASP A 136 19.03 7.26 -35.30
CA ASP A 136 18.69 6.04 -36.02
C ASP A 136 17.31 5.49 -35.58
N GLY A 137 16.62 6.20 -34.66
CA GLY A 137 15.30 5.85 -34.15
C GLY A 137 15.30 4.86 -32.97
N ASN A 138 16.45 4.52 -32.40
CA ASN A 138 16.51 3.64 -31.23
C ASN A 138 16.24 4.43 -29.95
N LYS A 139 15.45 3.84 -29.05
CA LYS A 139 15.13 4.41 -27.74
C LYS A 139 16.39 4.46 -26.87
N ILE A 140 16.79 5.68 -26.47
CA ILE A 140 17.92 5.96 -25.57
C ILE A 140 17.44 5.97 -24.11
N SER A 141 16.35 6.68 -23.83
CA SER A 141 15.86 6.88 -22.46
C SER A 141 14.36 7.10 -22.42
N GLU A 142 13.75 6.78 -21.28
CA GLU A 142 12.36 7.07 -20.95
C GLU A 142 12.28 7.53 -19.51
N GLU A 143 11.76 8.73 -19.29
CA GLU A 143 11.60 9.29 -17.96
C GLU A 143 10.21 9.87 -17.74
N GLN A 144 9.70 9.69 -16.52
CA GLN A 144 8.43 10.24 -16.12
C GLN A 144 8.64 11.70 -15.71
N ILE A 145 8.23 12.66 -16.53
CA ILE A 145 8.51 14.08 -16.28
C ILE A 145 7.36 14.81 -15.57
N ASN A 146 6.12 14.31 -15.62
CA ASN A 146 5.01 14.91 -14.87
C ASN A 146 3.99 13.84 -14.40
N ALA A 147 3.21 14.16 -13.37
CA ALA A 147 2.05 13.39 -12.92
C ALA A 147 0.98 14.36 -12.40
N THR A 148 -0.22 14.30 -12.97
CA THR A 148 -1.33 15.17 -12.58
C THR A 148 -2.53 14.33 -12.18
N ILE A 149 -3.12 14.58 -11.01
CA ILE A 149 -4.38 13.93 -10.61
C ILE A 149 -5.49 14.44 -11.53
N THR A 150 -6.12 13.54 -12.28
CA THR A 150 -7.32 13.86 -13.08
C THR A 150 -8.60 13.52 -12.34
N LYS A 151 -8.54 12.58 -11.39
CA LYS A 151 -9.62 12.25 -10.46
C LYS A 151 -9.03 11.83 -9.12
N ALA A 152 -9.40 12.51 -8.04
CA ALA A 152 -8.93 12.16 -6.71
C ALA A 152 -9.43 10.76 -6.30
N SER A 153 -8.58 10.01 -5.60
CA SER A 153 -8.97 8.78 -4.89
C SER A 153 -9.66 9.14 -3.57
N ALA A 154 -10.52 8.25 -3.07
CA ALA A 154 -11.07 8.34 -1.72
C ALA A 154 -10.53 7.19 -0.86
N ASN A 155 -10.01 7.50 0.32
CA ASN A 155 -9.42 6.49 1.21
C ASN A 155 -10.47 5.50 1.73
N LYS A 156 -10.07 4.24 1.92
CA LYS A 156 -10.84 3.27 2.69
C LYS A 156 -10.65 3.59 4.17
N ILE A 157 -11.72 3.66 4.94
CA ILE A 157 -11.65 3.89 6.39
C ILE A 157 -12.11 2.62 7.09
N ILE A 158 -11.24 2.10 7.95
CA ILE A 158 -11.47 0.90 8.76
C ILE A 158 -11.46 1.30 10.24
N GLU A 159 -12.51 0.93 10.95
CA GLU A 159 -12.52 0.98 12.41
C GLU A 159 -11.99 -0.34 12.98
N ILE A 160 -11.03 -0.24 13.89
CA ILE A 160 -10.47 -1.39 14.61
C ILE A 160 -10.87 -1.35 16.08
N GLY A 161 -11.07 -2.54 16.65
CA GLY A 161 -11.56 -2.68 18.01
C GLY A 161 -10.58 -2.21 19.08
N GLY A 162 -11.03 -1.26 19.90
CA GLY A 162 -10.30 -0.67 21.02
C GLY A 162 -10.92 -0.95 22.39
N ALA A 163 -11.97 -1.76 22.48
CA ALA A 163 -12.63 -2.05 23.76
C ALA A 163 -11.69 -2.77 24.74
N ASN A 164 -12.07 -2.78 26.03
CA ASN A 164 -11.33 -3.50 27.08
C ASN A 164 -11.45 -5.03 27.01
N TYR A 165 -12.12 -5.56 25.98
CA TYR A 165 -12.36 -6.98 25.77
C TYR A 165 -12.16 -7.36 24.30
N THR A 166 -12.08 -8.67 24.02
CA THR A 166 -11.94 -9.21 22.66
C THR A 166 -13.23 -9.88 22.22
N SER A 167 -13.44 -10.03 20.91
CA SER A 167 -14.48 -10.90 20.40
C SER A 167 -14.00 -11.59 19.13
N ASN A 168 -14.34 -12.86 18.98
CA ASN A 168 -14.08 -13.65 17.79
C ASN A 168 -15.39 -14.21 17.20
N TYR A 169 -16.52 -13.60 17.56
CA TYR A 169 -17.83 -14.06 17.14
C TYR A 169 -17.90 -14.11 15.62
N LYS A 170 -18.32 -15.26 15.09
CA LYS A 170 -18.60 -15.45 13.68
C LYS A 170 -20.10 -15.34 13.49
N VAL A 171 -20.51 -14.37 12.69
CA VAL A 171 -21.91 -14.16 12.29
C VAL A 171 -22.50 -15.44 11.73
N LYS A 172 -23.74 -15.73 12.12
CA LYS A 172 -24.52 -16.90 11.72
C LYS A 172 -25.82 -16.45 11.05
N VAL A 173 -26.38 -17.33 10.24
CA VAL A 173 -27.72 -17.13 9.69
C VAL A 173 -28.72 -16.98 10.85
N GLY A 174 -29.57 -15.95 10.75
CA GLY A 174 -30.55 -15.58 11.76
C GLY A 174 -30.13 -14.42 12.67
N ASP A 175 -28.85 -14.05 12.71
CA ASP A 175 -28.34 -12.96 13.54
C ASP A 175 -28.94 -11.61 13.10
N LEU A 176 -29.17 -10.73 14.09
CA LEU A 176 -29.39 -9.31 13.89
C LEU A 176 -28.05 -8.59 14.02
N ILE A 177 -27.67 -7.83 12.98
CA ILE A 177 -26.40 -7.10 12.89
C ILE A 177 -26.67 -5.66 12.48
N TYR A 178 -25.66 -4.80 12.62
CA TYR A 178 -25.78 -3.36 12.34
C TYR A 178 -24.85 -2.94 11.21
N VAL A 179 -25.31 -2.03 10.37
CA VAL A 179 -24.51 -1.39 9.32
C VAL A 179 -23.47 -0.45 9.94
N THR A 180 -22.21 -0.57 9.52
CA THR A 180 -21.11 0.26 10.03
C THR A 180 -20.73 1.42 9.10
N SER A 181 -20.97 1.25 7.79
CA SER A 181 -20.66 2.27 6.79
C SER A 181 -21.73 3.33 6.65
N ASP A 182 -21.34 4.55 6.31
CA ASP A 182 -22.29 5.66 6.09
C ASP A 182 -23.30 5.35 4.98
N GLU A 183 -22.87 4.59 3.96
CA GLU A 183 -23.71 4.09 2.89
C GLU A 183 -23.34 2.64 2.53
N LEU A 184 -24.26 1.71 2.75
CA LEU A 184 -24.11 0.30 2.36
C LEU A 184 -25.07 -0.04 1.23
N ALA A 185 -24.54 -0.37 0.05
CA ALA A 185 -25.36 -0.79 -1.08
C ALA A 185 -25.95 -2.19 -0.84
N VAL A 186 -27.25 -2.34 -1.05
CA VAL A 186 -27.93 -3.63 -1.14
C VAL A 186 -28.00 -4.02 -2.60
N ARG A 187 -27.47 -5.19 -2.96
CA ARG A 187 -27.37 -5.67 -4.35
C ARG A 187 -28.24 -6.90 -4.59
N ALA A 188 -28.59 -7.14 -5.84
CA ALA A 188 -29.39 -8.31 -6.21
C ALA A 188 -28.61 -9.64 -6.07
N GLU A 189 -27.29 -9.59 -6.29
CA GLU A 189 -26.38 -10.76 -6.25
C GLU A 189 -25.08 -10.42 -5.52
N THR A 190 -24.23 -11.42 -5.27
CA THR A 190 -22.95 -11.31 -4.55
C THR A 190 -21.82 -10.71 -5.38
N GLU A 191 -22.14 -9.73 -6.23
CA GLU A 191 -21.21 -9.10 -7.15
C GLU A 191 -21.32 -7.58 -7.09
N GLU A 192 -20.18 -6.90 -7.15
CA GLU A 192 -20.13 -5.43 -7.04
C GLU A 192 -20.75 -4.72 -8.25
N GLU A 193 -20.83 -5.38 -9.41
CA GLU A 193 -21.48 -4.82 -10.59
C GLU A 193 -22.97 -5.19 -10.66
N SER A 194 -23.46 -6.00 -9.71
CA SER A 194 -24.87 -6.37 -9.65
C SER A 194 -25.75 -5.15 -9.36
N ARG A 195 -26.98 -5.20 -9.89
CA ARG A 195 -27.99 -4.15 -9.75
C ARG A 195 -28.15 -3.77 -8.28
N LYS A 196 -27.89 -2.49 -8.00
CA LYS A 196 -28.16 -1.87 -6.70
C LYS A 196 -29.68 -1.77 -6.50
N ILE A 197 -30.18 -2.38 -5.43
CA ILE A 197 -31.58 -2.34 -5.01
C ILE A 197 -31.85 -1.07 -4.22
N THR A 198 -31.02 -0.79 -3.22
CA THR A 198 -31.11 0.40 -2.35
C THR A 198 -29.78 0.68 -1.67
N THR A 199 -29.77 1.67 -0.76
CA THR A 199 -28.68 1.94 0.19
C THR A 199 -29.23 1.94 1.61
N LEU A 200 -28.56 1.21 2.50
CA LEU A 200 -28.74 1.29 3.95
C LEU A 200 -27.78 2.33 4.54
N LYS A 201 -28.14 2.88 5.69
CA LYS A 201 -27.35 3.86 6.42
C LYS A 201 -26.72 3.23 7.67
N LYS A 202 -25.69 3.90 8.19
CA LYS A 202 -25.05 3.51 9.43
C LYS A 202 -26.07 3.32 10.55
N ASN A 203 -25.88 2.26 11.33
CA ASN A 203 -26.74 1.80 12.43
C ASN A 203 -28.08 1.17 12.01
N ASP A 204 -28.38 1.01 10.72
CA ASP A 204 -29.52 0.20 10.30
C ASP A 204 -29.36 -1.24 10.82
N GLU A 205 -30.40 -1.76 11.47
CA GLU A 205 -30.45 -3.15 11.92
C GLU A 205 -30.90 -4.04 10.75
N ILE A 206 -30.16 -5.12 10.50
CA ILE A 206 -30.42 -6.06 9.41
C ILE A 206 -30.36 -7.49 9.92
N LYS A 207 -31.27 -8.34 9.42
CA LYS A 207 -31.29 -9.77 9.72
C LYS A 207 -30.54 -10.56 8.67
N VAL A 208 -29.60 -11.40 9.06
CA VAL A 208 -28.86 -12.28 8.14
C VAL A 208 -29.73 -13.47 7.75
N LEU A 209 -29.92 -13.65 6.45
CA LEU A 209 -30.68 -14.76 5.86
C LEU A 209 -29.75 -15.83 5.28
N GLU A 210 -28.68 -15.43 4.61
CA GLU A 210 -27.70 -16.34 3.99
C GLU A 210 -26.31 -15.73 4.08
N ILE A 211 -25.28 -16.58 4.11
CA ILE A 211 -23.87 -16.18 4.14
C ILE A 211 -23.17 -16.78 2.93
N SER A 212 -22.55 -15.93 2.11
CA SER A 212 -21.76 -16.34 0.96
C SER A 212 -20.44 -15.59 0.93
N GLN A 213 -19.36 -16.25 1.38
CA GLN A 213 -18.02 -15.67 1.49
C GLN A 213 -18.04 -14.31 2.22
N ASN A 214 -17.86 -13.21 1.48
CA ASN A 214 -17.78 -11.83 1.98
C ASN A 214 -19.13 -11.07 1.85
N TRP A 215 -20.22 -11.79 1.59
CA TRP A 215 -21.54 -11.23 1.40
C TRP A 215 -22.55 -11.87 2.35
N TYR A 216 -23.42 -11.02 2.90
CA TYR A 216 -24.59 -11.46 3.65
C TYR A 216 -25.84 -11.11 2.86
N LYS A 217 -26.69 -12.11 2.63
CA LYS A 217 -28.06 -11.85 2.19
C LYS A 217 -28.83 -11.43 3.41
N ILE A 218 -29.49 -10.29 3.33
CA ILE A 218 -30.15 -9.67 4.47
C ILE A 218 -31.63 -9.46 4.23
N SER A 219 -32.38 -9.37 5.31
CA SER A 219 -33.72 -8.79 5.37
C SER A 219 -33.64 -7.52 6.22
N CYS A 220 -34.11 -6.41 5.68
CA CYS A 220 -34.29 -5.17 6.43
C CYS A 220 -35.61 -4.55 5.98
N GLN A 221 -36.55 -4.39 6.91
CA GLN A 221 -37.93 -3.98 6.60
C GLN A 221 -38.53 -4.89 5.50
N ASN A 222 -38.86 -4.34 4.33
CA ASN A 222 -39.39 -5.08 3.18
C ASN A 222 -38.36 -5.33 2.06
N ILE A 223 -37.06 -5.15 2.36
CA ILE A 223 -35.98 -5.23 1.39
C ILE A 223 -35.18 -6.51 1.63
N THR A 224 -34.94 -7.26 0.56
CA THR A 224 -34.05 -8.42 0.55
C THR A 224 -32.98 -8.25 -0.53
N GLY A 225 -31.74 -8.53 -0.18
CA GLY A 225 -30.61 -8.48 -1.10
C GLY A 225 -29.29 -8.75 -0.39
N TRP A 226 -28.19 -8.59 -1.10
CA TRP A 226 -26.84 -8.87 -0.62
C TRP A 226 -26.10 -7.60 -0.23
N VAL A 227 -25.42 -7.63 0.91
CA VAL A 227 -24.54 -6.56 1.40
C VAL A 227 -23.16 -7.11 1.72
N LYS A 228 -22.13 -6.26 1.63
CA LYS A 228 -20.77 -6.61 2.03
C LYS A 228 -20.72 -6.89 3.54
N SER A 229 -20.20 -8.05 3.93
CA SER A 229 -20.09 -8.43 5.34
C SER A 229 -19.14 -7.53 6.13
N GLU A 230 -18.08 -7.02 5.49
CA GLU A 230 -17.09 -6.14 6.11
C GLU A 230 -17.67 -4.78 6.55
N CYS A 231 -18.82 -4.39 6.03
CA CYS A 231 -19.56 -3.16 6.39
C CYS A 231 -20.66 -3.41 7.44
N THR A 232 -20.54 -4.51 8.18
CA THR A 232 -21.53 -4.91 9.19
C THR A 232 -20.85 -5.39 10.46
N ILE A 233 -21.53 -5.26 11.60
CA ILE A 233 -21.05 -5.73 12.89
C ILE A 233 -22.16 -6.40 13.69
N TYR A 234 -21.84 -7.53 14.31
CA TYR A 234 -22.67 -8.10 15.35
C TYR A 234 -22.25 -7.51 16.70
N ILE A 235 -23.19 -6.84 17.36
CA ILE A 235 -23.02 -6.39 18.75
C ILE A 235 -24.09 -7.12 19.55
N ASN A 236 -23.68 -8.02 20.44
CA ASN A 236 -24.63 -8.69 21.33
C ASN A 236 -25.04 -7.70 22.44
N PRO A 237 -26.32 -7.26 22.50
CA PRO A 237 -26.77 -6.32 23.53
C PRO A 237 -26.82 -6.95 24.93
N ASN A 238 -26.75 -8.28 25.03
CA ASN A 238 -26.88 -9.03 26.28
C ASN A 238 -25.54 -9.62 26.78
N LEU A 239 -24.39 -9.18 26.25
CA LEU A 239 -23.08 -9.63 26.74
C LEU A 239 -22.75 -8.96 28.08
N ASN A 240 -22.88 -9.72 29.19
CA ASN A 240 -22.30 -9.34 30.48
C ASN A 240 -20.77 -9.25 30.36
N GLU A 241 -20.13 -8.40 31.16
CA GLU A 241 -18.68 -8.17 31.07
C GLU A 241 -17.82 -9.44 31.19
N GLU A 242 -18.32 -10.45 31.91
CA GLU A 242 -17.67 -11.74 32.16
C GLU A 242 -17.82 -12.76 31.01
N GLN A 243 -18.77 -12.58 30.08
CA GLN A 243 -19.02 -13.51 28.96
C GLN A 243 -18.33 -13.08 27.65
N LYS A 244 -17.50 -12.03 27.72
CA LYS A 244 -16.75 -11.43 26.61
C LYS A 244 -15.50 -12.25 26.18
N GLU A 245 -15.37 -13.49 26.63
CA GLU A 245 -14.46 -14.48 26.04
C GLU A 245 -15.27 -15.59 25.39
N SER A 246 -15.65 -15.44 24.12
CA SER A 246 -16.12 -16.58 23.36
C SER A 246 -14.92 -17.43 22.93
N ILE A 247 -14.73 -18.56 23.60
CA ILE A 247 -13.77 -19.61 23.24
C ILE A 247 -14.22 -20.22 21.91
N ALA A 248 -13.72 -19.69 20.80
CA ALA A 248 -13.63 -20.45 19.55
C ALA A 248 -12.25 -21.11 19.52
N SER A 249 -12.16 -22.31 18.96
CA SER A 249 -10.95 -23.14 18.92
C SER A 249 -9.74 -22.37 18.34
N THR A 250 -8.99 -21.69 19.20
CA THR A 250 -7.68 -21.14 18.86
C THR A 250 -6.80 -22.33 18.49
N LYS A 251 -6.26 -22.33 17.27
CA LYS A 251 -5.32 -23.38 16.86
C LYS A 251 -4.21 -23.44 17.91
N THR A 252 -3.90 -24.64 18.39
CA THR A 252 -2.78 -24.81 19.31
C THR A 252 -1.48 -24.38 18.64
N LYS A 253 -0.44 -24.09 19.42
CA LYS A 253 0.88 -23.75 18.89
C LYS A 253 1.37 -24.81 17.90
N GLU A 254 1.18 -26.09 18.23
CA GLU A 254 1.55 -27.24 17.40
C GLU A 254 0.76 -27.26 16.09
N GLN A 255 -0.54 -26.98 16.15
CA GLN A 255 -1.39 -26.88 14.97
C GLN A 255 -0.95 -25.71 14.06
N LEU A 256 -0.57 -24.57 14.63
CA LEU A 256 -0.05 -23.44 13.84
C LEU A 256 1.29 -23.78 13.19
N ILE A 257 2.25 -24.33 13.95
CA ILE A 257 3.58 -24.69 13.45
C ILE A 257 3.48 -25.77 12.37
N SER A 258 2.58 -26.74 12.50
CA SER A 258 2.38 -27.79 11.49
C SER A 258 1.90 -27.26 10.13
N THR A 259 1.31 -26.05 10.07
CA THR A 259 0.92 -25.40 8.81
C THR A 259 2.06 -24.66 8.13
N LEU A 260 3.18 -24.43 8.83
CA LEU A 260 4.31 -23.71 8.29
C LEU A 260 5.08 -24.57 7.28
N ASN A 261 5.06 -24.13 6.02
CA ASN A 261 5.73 -24.81 4.93
C ASN A 261 6.17 -23.77 3.89
N ILE A 262 7.34 -23.91 3.29
CA ILE A 262 7.82 -22.97 2.26
C ILE A 262 6.89 -22.90 1.03
N ASN A 263 6.12 -23.97 0.78
CA ASN A 263 5.12 -24.08 -0.27
C ASN A 263 3.68 -23.82 0.23
N MET A 264 3.50 -23.25 1.43
CA MET A 264 2.17 -22.91 1.94
C MET A 264 1.48 -21.86 1.07
N GLN A 265 0.14 -21.89 1.06
CA GLN A 265 -0.67 -20.94 0.31
C GLN A 265 -0.73 -19.60 1.08
N LEU A 266 -0.19 -18.54 0.48
CA LEU A 266 -0.06 -17.22 1.09
C LEU A 266 -1.31 -16.33 0.86
N ASN A 267 -2.22 -16.72 -0.04
CA ASN A 267 -3.58 -16.17 -0.15
C ASN A 267 -4.56 -16.81 0.84
N LYS A 268 -4.05 -17.23 2.01
CA LYS A 268 -4.80 -17.78 3.13
C LYS A 268 -4.27 -17.18 4.43
N PRO A 269 -5.15 -16.86 5.39
CA PRO A 269 -4.77 -16.38 6.71
C PRO A 269 -3.80 -17.34 7.41
N SER A 270 -2.87 -16.79 8.18
CA SER A 270 -1.96 -17.55 9.06
C SER A 270 -2.72 -18.34 10.12
N GLY A 271 -3.88 -17.83 10.53
CA GLY A 271 -4.69 -18.40 11.60
C GLY A 271 -4.25 -17.96 12.99
N LEU A 272 -3.27 -17.08 13.11
CA LEU A 272 -2.86 -16.48 14.39
C LEU A 272 -3.95 -15.52 14.90
N THR A 273 -4.07 -15.42 16.22
CA THR A 273 -4.86 -14.39 16.90
C THR A 273 -4.13 -13.05 16.91
N LEU A 274 -4.86 -11.96 17.14
CA LEU A 274 -4.27 -10.62 17.30
C LEU A 274 -3.16 -10.60 18.36
N GLU A 275 -3.39 -11.27 19.49
CA GLU A 275 -2.40 -11.35 20.57
C GLU A 275 -1.17 -12.19 20.18
N GLN A 276 -1.36 -13.26 19.38
CA GLN A 276 -0.24 -14.00 18.81
C GLN A 276 0.56 -13.14 17.82
N PHE A 277 -0.08 -12.32 16.98
CA PHE A 277 0.61 -11.35 16.12
C PHE A 277 1.48 -10.38 16.94
N LYS A 278 0.91 -9.76 17.98
CA LYS A 278 1.65 -8.87 18.89
C LYS A 278 2.82 -9.58 19.56
N LYS A 279 2.59 -10.80 20.04
CA LYS A 279 3.64 -11.63 20.70
C LYS A 279 4.80 -11.92 19.75
N VAL A 280 4.54 -12.41 18.54
CA VAL A 280 5.62 -12.83 17.64
C VAL A 280 6.37 -11.64 17.05
N LEU A 281 5.73 -10.48 16.88
CA LEU A 281 6.36 -9.27 16.35
C LEU A 281 7.04 -8.37 17.40
N SER A 282 6.80 -8.61 18.69
CA SER A 282 7.58 -8.01 19.79
C SER A 282 8.98 -8.64 19.85
N ASP A 283 10.00 -7.97 19.32
CA ASP A 283 11.38 -8.51 19.23
C ASP A 283 12.46 -7.49 19.63
N GLY A 284 13.58 -7.98 20.17
CA GLY A 284 14.75 -7.14 20.49
C GLY A 284 15.56 -6.71 19.26
N LYS A 285 15.34 -7.35 18.10
CA LYS A 285 15.88 -6.93 16.79
C LYS A 285 15.15 -5.72 16.21
N ASP A 286 13.87 -5.53 16.56
CA ASP A 286 13.08 -4.35 16.21
C ASP A 286 13.47 -3.15 17.08
N LYS A 287 14.60 -2.51 16.76
CA LYS A 287 15.21 -1.46 17.59
C LYS A 287 14.31 -0.24 17.80
N ASN A 288 13.51 0.09 16.78
CA ASN A 288 12.63 1.26 16.78
C ASN A 288 11.19 0.89 17.18
N LYS A 289 10.93 -0.37 17.54
CA LYS A 289 9.59 -0.88 17.88
C LYS A 289 8.57 -0.70 16.76
N ILE A 290 9.02 -0.66 15.50
CA ILE A 290 8.15 -0.42 14.36
C ILE A 290 7.21 -1.60 14.13
N PHE A 291 7.72 -2.84 14.13
CA PHE A 291 6.88 -4.03 13.96
C PHE A 291 6.03 -4.31 15.18
N GLU A 292 6.57 -4.10 16.38
CA GLU A 292 5.83 -4.25 17.64
C GLU A 292 4.63 -3.29 17.69
N ASN A 293 4.85 -1.99 17.45
CA ASN A 293 3.81 -0.97 17.52
C ASN A 293 2.79 -1.04 16.38
N ASN A 294 3.10 -1.75 15.28
CA ASN A 294 2.24 -1.91 14.11
C ASN A 294 1.76 -3.36 13.91
N ALA A 295 1.96 -4.23 14.91
CA ALA A 295 1.67 -5.66 14.80
C ALA A 295 0.20 -5.96 14.42
N GLU A 296 -0.73 -5.15 14.92
CA GLU A 296 -2.15 -5.32 14.65
C GLU A 296 -2.53 -5.10 13.20
N TYR A 297 -1.81 -4.24 12.47
CA TYR A 297 -2.12 -3.98 11.06
C TYR A 297 -1.84 -5.21 10.20
N PHE A 298 -0.82 -6.01 10.52
CA PHE A 298 -0.59 -7.30 9.86
C PHE A 298 -1.70 -8.32 10.13
N TYR A 299 -2.34 -8.26 11.30
CA TYR A 299 -3.53 -9.05 11.60
C TYR A 299 -4.74 -8.56 10.79
N TYR A 300 -4.97 -7.25 10.74
CA TYR A 300 -6.14 -6.69 10.06
C TYR A 300 -6.08 -6.86 8.55
N ILE A 301 -4.93 -6.63 7.89
CA ILE A 301 -4.80 -6.91 6.45
C ILE A 301 -5.04 -8.38 6.12
N GLU A 302 -4.67 -9.31 7.01
CA GLU A 302 -4.94 -10.74 6.85
C GLU A 302 -6.46 -11.01 6.83
N LYS A 303 -7.23 -10.33 7.69
CA LYS A 303 -8.69 -10.44 7.71
C LYS A 303 -9.35 -9.77 6.51
N GLN A 304 -8.87 -8.58 6.14
CA GLN A 304 -9.46 -7.76 5.09
C GLN A 304 -9.21 -8.34 3.69
N TYR A 305 -8.01 -8.87 3.45
CA TYR A 305 -7.57 -9.23 2.09
C TYR A 305 -7.35 -10.72 1.88
N ASN A 306 -7.66 -11.55 2.88
CA ASN A 306 -7.47 -13.00 2.84
C ASN A 306 -6.03 -13.37 2.40
N ILE A 307 -5.06 -12.78 3.08
CA ILE A 307 -3.61 -12.95 2.88
C ILE A 307 -2.95 -13.41 4.19
N ASN A 308 -1.85 -14.14 4.13
CA ASN A 308 -1.08 -14.51 5.31
C ASN A 308 -0.35 -13.27 5.88
N GLY A 309 -0.76 -12.78 7.05
CA GLY A 309 -0.20 -11.56 7.65
C GLY A 309 1.25 -11.74 8.13
N ILE A 310 1.64 -12.94 8.57
CA ILE A 310 3.01 -13.24 8.99
C ILE A 310 3.97 -13.24 7.80
N PHE A 311 3.51 -13.66 6.62
CA PHE A 311 4.24 -13.51 5.38
C PHE A 311 4.49 -12.03 5.07
N VAL A 312 3.46 -11.17 5.10
CA VAL A 312 3.64 -9.73 4.83
C VAL A 312 4.60 -9.10 5.84
N ALA A 313 4.49 -9.45 7.13
CA ALA A 313 5.44 -9.00 8.15
C ALA A 313 6.87 -9.48 7.87
N SER A 314 7.04 -10.73 7.43
CA SER A 314 8.34 -11.32 7.11
C SER A 314 9.01 -10.65 5.91
N VAL A 315 8.23 -10.27 4.88
CA VAL A 315 8.73 -9.43 3.78
C VAL A 315 9.16 -8.07 4.33
N GLY A 316 8.31 -7.40 5.12
CA GLY A 316 8.66 -6.10 5.70
C GLY A 316 9.95 -6.16 6.52
N ILE A 317 10.15 -7.21 7.33
CA ILE A 317 11.37 -7.42 8.11
C ILE A 317 12.59 -7.58 7.18
N HIS A 318 12.45 -8.38 6.12
CA HIS A 318 13.51 -8.61 5.15
C HIS A 318 13.92 -7.34 4.40
N GLU A 319 12.94 -6.61 3.86
CA GLU A 319 13.16 -5.43 3.02
C GLU A 319 13.64 -4.20 3.82
N SER A 320 13.27 -4.10 5.11
CA SER A 320 13.61 -2.94 5.95
C SER A 320 14.69 -3.21 7.00
N ALA A 321 15.27 -4.41 7.04
CA ALA A 321 16.17 -4.85 8.10
C ALA A 321 15.57 -4.59 9.50
N TRP A 322 14.41 -5.19 9.79
CA TRP A 322 13.65 -4.94 11.03
C TRP A 322 13.31 -3.44 11.26
N GLY A 323 13.00 -2.71 10.18
CA GLY A 323 12.53 -1.32 10.27
C GLY A 323 13.65 -0.31 10.47
N THR A 324 14.91 -0.73 10.34
CA THR A 324 16.07 0.13 10.55
C THR A 324 16.58 0.80 9.27
N SER A 325 16.07 0.40 8.10
CA SER A 325 16.43 1.04 6.84
C SER A 325 16.04 2.53 6.82
N LYS A 326 16.84 3.33 6.11
CA LYS A 326 16.58 4.77 5.95
C LYS A 326 15.20 5.04 5.34
N ILE A 327 14.78 4.23 4.36
CA ILE A 327 13.47 4.34 3.71
C ILE A 327 12.34 4.02 4.70
N ALA A 328 12.49 2.97 5.52
CA ALA A 328 11.49 2.65 6.53
C ALA A 328 11.33 3.81 7.53
N ILE A 329 12.43 4.30 8.10
CA ILE A 329 12.41 5.34 9.14
C ILE A 329 11.90 6.68 8.60
N GLN A 330 12.39 7.12 7.44
CA GLN A 330 12.15 8.48 6.94
C GLN A 330 10.89 8.58 6.08
N LYS A 331 10.41 7.46 5.53
CA LYS A 331 9.28 7.43 4.60
C LYS A 331 8.12 6.54 5.04
N ASN A 332 8.19 5.97 6.24
CA ASN A 332 7.24 4.98 6.76
C ASN A 332 6.99 3.81 5.79
N ASN A 333 8.02 3.44 5.01
CA ASN A 333 7.92 2.47 3.93
C ASN A 333 8.75 1.21 4.25
N LEU A 334 8.10 0.19 4.81
CA LEU A 334 8.78 -1.04 5.28
C LEU A 334 9.26 -1.95 4.16
N PHE A 335 8.88 -1.68 2.93
CA PHE A 335 9.02 -2.63 1.83
C PHE A 335 9.90 -2.12 0.70
N GLY A 336 10.45 -0.91 0.83
CA GLY A 336 11.13 -0.24 -0.26
C GLY A 336 10.21 -0.02 -1.47
N TYR A 337 8.89 0.07 -1.28
CA TYR A 337 7.96 0.17 -2.39
C TYR A 337 8.20 1.45 -3.19
N GLY A 338 8.36 1.33 -4.51
CA GLY A 338 8.75 2.43 -5.40
C GLY A 338 10.25 2.73 -5.43
N ALA A 339 11.10 2.03 -4.66
CA ALA A 339 12.54 2.17 -4.76
C ALA A 339 13.05 1.51 -6.05
N TYR A 340 13.57 2.30 -6.98
CA TYR A 340 14.21 1.81 -8.21
C TYR A 340 15.73 1.80 -8.06
N ASP A 341 16.44 0.89 -8.73
CA ASP A 341 17.90 0.74 -8.62
C ASP A 341 18.67 2.04 -8.90
N SER A 342 18.20 2.84 -9.84
CA SER A 342 18.83 4.12 -10.23
C SER A 342 18.65 5.23 -9.20
N ASN A 343 17.61 5.15 -8.34
CA ASN A 343 17.29 6.18 -7.36
C ASN A 343 16.41 5.64 -6.22
N PRO A 344 16.94 4.74 -5.38
CA PRO A 344 16.11 3.95 -4.46
C PRO A 344 15.45 4.81 -3.39
N TYR A 345 16.17 5.80 -2.84
CA TYR A 345 15.62 6.64 -1.78
C TYR A 345 14.58 7.63 -2.31
N ASN A 346 14.83 8.37 -3.40
CA ASN A 346 13.88 9.38 -3.86
C ASN A 346 12.68 8.75 -4.58
N GLY A 347 12.87 7.63 -5.29
CA GLY A 347 11.77 6.87 -5.91
C GLY A 347 10.85 6.20 -4.90
N ALA A 348 11.38 5.80 -3.74
CA ALA A 348 10.58 5.15 -2.70
C ALA A 348 9.40 6.02 -2.25
N TYR A 349 8.25 5.38 -2.08
CA TYR A 349 7.03 6.07 -1.70
C TYR A 349 7.13 6.57 -0.26
N ASN A 350 6.54 7.74 -0.01
CA ASN A 350 6.41 8.33 1.32
C ASN A 350 4.97 8.11 1.83
N PHE A 351 4.85 7.49 3.01
CA PHE A 351 3.59 7.24 3.68
C PHE A 351 3.48 8.09 4.95
N SER A 352 2.26 8.42 5.35
CA SER A 352 2.02 9.18 6.58
C SER A 352 2.30 8.34 7.83
N ASN A 353 2.10 7.02 7.72
CA ASN A 353 2.32 6.06 8.79
C ASN A 353 2.58 4.66 8.19
N TYR A 354 3.11 3.75 9.02
CA TYR A 354 3.46 2.40 8.56
C TYR A 354 2.25 1.57 8.12
N SER A 355 1.08 1.80 8.71
CA SER A 355 -0.15 1.05 8.39
C SER A 355 -0.56 1.19 6.93
N GLU A 356 -0.34 2.37 6.34
CA GLU A 356 -0.59 2.62 4.91
C GLU A 356 0.32 1.78 4.01
N SER A 357 1.61 1.68 4.33
CA SER A 357 2.56 0.86 3.57
C SER A 357 2.24 -0.64 3.69
N ILE A 358 1.84 -1.10 4.88
CA ILE A 358 1.46 -2.50 5.17
C ILE A 358 0.22 -2.87 4.37
N ASP A 359 -0.80 -2.01 4.38
CA ASP A 359 -2.04 -2.20 3.65
C ASP A 359 -1.82 -2.21 2.14
N LEU A 360 -1.11 -1.22 1.60
CA LEU A 360 -0.86 -1.12 0.17
C LEU A 360 -0.13 -2.36 -0.33
N LEU A 361 0.94 -2.81 0.34
CA LEU A 361 1.68 -3.96 -0.16
C LEU A 361 0.85 -5.25 -0.06
N ALA A 362 0.03 -5.42 0.97
CA ALA A 362 -0.90 -6.54 1.04
C ALA A 362 -1.85 -6.57 -0.16
N ARG A 363 -2.42 -5.40 -0.52
CA ARG A 363 -3.28 -5.23 -1.69
C ARG A 363 -2.56 -5.51 -3.01
N VAL A 364 -1.30 -5.09 -3.14
CA VAL A 364 -0.44 -5.38 -4.31
C VAL A 364 -0.19 -6.89 -4.44
N PHE A 365 0.16 -7.58 -3.36
CA PHE A 365 0.36 -9.03 -3.40
C PHE A 365 -0.92 -9.76 -3.82
N VAL A 366 -2.06 -9.41 -3.24
CA VAL A 366 -3.36 -10.01 -3.56
C VAL A 366 -3.77 -9.77 -5.02
N LYS A 367 -3.55 -8.56 -5.54
CA LYS A 367 -3.98 -8.14 -6.88
C LYS A 367 -3.10 -8.69 -8.00
N TYR A 368 -1.79 -8.77 -7.79
CA TYR A 368 -0.85 -9.06 -8.88
C TYR A 368 -0.09 -10.38 -8.75
N TYR A 369 0.13 -10.90 -7.54
CA TYR A 369 1.06 -12.01 -7.29
C TYR A 369 0.40 -13.30 -6.80
N LEU A 370 -0.59 -13.18 -5.92
CA LEU A 370 -1.10 -14.30 -5.14
C LEU A 370 -2.31 -14.99 -5.76
N ASN A 371 -3.04 -14.33 -6.65
CA ASN A 371 -4.27 -14.87 -7.21
C ASN A 371 -4.22 -14.88 -8.75
N PRO A 372 -4.76 -15.93 -9.40
CA PRO A 372 -4.94 -15.95 -10.85
C PRO A 372 -5.77 -14.75 -11.33
N ALA A 373 -5.52 -14.31 -12.55
CA ALA A 373 -6.31 -13.27 -13.20
C ALA A 373 -7.82 -13.60 -13.16
N GLY A 374 -8.64 -12.62 -12.81
CA GLY A 374 -10.11 -12.76 -12.72
C GLY A 374 -10.64 -13.24 -11.37
N THR A 375 -9.77 -13.63 -10.42
CA THR A 375 -10.19 -14.00 -9.05
C THR A 375 -10.80 -12.79 -8.34
N SER A 376 -11.99 -12.91 -7.77
CA SER A 376 -12.58 -11.84 -6.96
C SER A 376 -11.72 -11.53 -5.73
N ILE A 377 -11.43 -10.25 -5.52
CA ILE A 377 -10.62 -9.75 -4.39
C ILE A 377 -11.38 -8.62 -3.67
N TYR A 378 -10.70 -7.89 -2.79
CA TYR A 378 -11.27 -6.81 -1.99
C TYR A 378 -11.92 -5.71 -2.86
N GLY A 379 -12.85 -4.96 -2.26
CA GLY A 379 -13.47 -3.80 -2.92
C GLY A 379 -14.32 -4.14 -4.16
N GLY A 380 -14.60 -5.42 -4.41
CA GLY A 380 -15.29 -5.85 -5.63
C GLY A 380 -14.38 -5.94 -6.86
N GLU A 381 -13.07 -5.74 -6.70
CA GLU A 381 -12.12 -5.86 -7.79
C GLU A 381 -11.86 -7.32 -8.16
N LYS A 382 -11.24 -7.52 -9.33
CA LYS A 382 -10.67 -8.80 -9.74
C LYS A 382 -9.15 -8.70 -9.77
N ALA A 383 -8.48 -9.75 -9.32
CA ALA A 383 -7.04 -9.87 -9.42
C ALA A 383 -6.62 -9.74 -10.90
N VAL A 384 -5.59 -8.93 -11.15
CA VAL A 384 -5.00 -8.78 -12.47
C VAL A 384 -4.08 -9.96 -12.77
N GLY A 385 -3.36 -10.45 -11.75
CA GLY A 385 -2.56 -11.67 -11.84
C GLY A 385 -1.36 -11.59 -12.79
N THR A 386 -0.92 -10.39 -13.20
CA THR A 386 0.19 -10.18 -14.14
C THR A 386 1.49 -10.90 -13.73
N TYR A 387 1.71 -11.05 -12.42
CA TYR A 387 2.90 -11.68 -11.85
C TYR A 387 2.62 -13.05 -11.22
N TYR A 388 1.41 -13.57 -11.36
CA TYR A 388 0.99 -14.81 -10.73
C TYR A 388 1.78 -16.01 -11.25
N ASN A 389 2.45 -16.71 -10.34
CA ASN A 389 3.24 -17.91 -10.60
C ASN A 389 2.97 -19.01 -9.56
N GLY A 390 1.82 -18.94 -8.90
CA GLY A 390 1.44 -19.74 -7.73
C GLY A 390 1.45 -18.90 -6.44
N PRO A 391 0.56 -19.19 -5.49
CA PRO A 391 0.38 -18.39 -4.27
C PRO A 391 1.41 -18.75 -3.17
N THR A 392 2.63 -19.13 -3.53
CA THR A 392 3.69 -19.55 -2.59
C THR A 392 4.86 -18.57 -2.63
N LEU A 393 5.78 -18.61 -1.66
CA LEU A 393 6.99 -17.78 -1.69
C LEU A 393 7.79 -18.00 -2.97
N GLY A 394 7.94 -19.26 -3.40
CA GLY A 394 8.60 -19.60 -4.66
C GLY A 394 7.88 -19.05 -5.89
N GLY A 395 6.54 -19.02 -5.88
CA GLY A 395 5.75 -18.39 -6.94
C GLY A 395 5.99 -16.88 -7.02
N ILE A 396 5.89 -16.18 -5.88
CA ILE A 396 6.14 -14.73 -5.79
C ILE A 396 7.56 -14.40 -6.26
N ASN A 397 8.56 -15.16 -5.81
CA ASN A 397 9.97 -14.86 -6.10
C ASN A 397 10.29 -14.82 -7.60
N LYS A 398 9.55 -15.56 -8.46
CA LYS A 398 9.79 -15.55 -9.90
C LYS A 398 9.65 -14.17 -10.55
N LYS A 399 8.89 -13.26 -9.94
CA LYS A 399 8.59 -11.93 -10.48
C LYS A 399 8.82 -10.78 -9.50
N TYR A 400 8.95 -11.06 -8.21
CA TYR A 400 9.11 -10.03 -7.18
C TYR A 400 10.57 -9.61 -6.98
N ALA A 401 11.51 -10.56 -6.98
CA ALA A 401 12.92 -10.29 -6.74
C ALA A 401 13.82 -11.00 -7.76
N SER A 402 14.96 -10.38 -8.08
CA SER A 402 16.00 -10.99 -8.91
C SER A 402 16.82 -12.03 -8.13
N ASP A 403 16.89 -11.91 -6.80
CA ASP A 403 17.57 -12.86 -5.94
C ASP A 403 16.80 -14.19 -5.83
N LYS A 404 17.42 -15.25 -6.34
CA LYS A 404 16.87 -16.61 -6.28
C LYS A 404 16.68 -17.12 -4.85
N ASN A 405 17.38 -16.56 -3.86
CA ASN A 405 17.29 -16.93 -2.45
C ASN A 405 16.27 -16.11 -1.64
N TRP A 406 15.64 -15.08 -2.21
CA TRP A 406 14.67 -14.23 -1.50
C TRP A 406 13.57 -15.05 -0.82
N ALA A 407 13.00 -16.05 -1.50
CA ALA A 407 11.99 -16.93 -0.92
C ALA A 407 12.48 -17.65 0.35
N ASN A 408 13.72 -18.13 0.37
CA ASN A 408 14.31 -18.79 1.53
C ASN A 408 14.56 -17.79 2.67
N ALA A 409 15.00 -16.57 2.34
CA ALA A 409 15.23 -15.52 3.32
C ALA A 409 13.91 -15.12 4.01
N VAL A 410 12.84 -14.85 3.24
CA VAL A 410 11.51 -14.56 3.80
C VAL A 410 10.99 -15.74 4.61
N PHE A 411 11.13 -16.97 4.12
CA PHE A 411 10.70 -18.16 4.87
C PHE A 411 11.42 -18.29 6.23
N SER A 412 12.72 -17.93 6.29
CA SER A 412 13.48 -17.97 7.54
C SER A 412 12.92 -17.00 8.60
N TYR A 413 12.43 -15.83 8.19
CA TYR A 413 11.72 -14.91 9.09
C TYR A 413 10.37 -15.49 9.51
N MET A 414 9.62 -16.13 8.61
CA MET A 414 8.38 -16.81 8.98
C MET A 414 8.65 -17.91 10.03
N GLN A 415 9.67 -18.75 9.83
CA GLN A 415 10.09 -19.75 10.81
C GLN A 415 10.46 -19.13 12.14
N TYR A 416 11.25 -18.06 12.12
CA TYR A 416 11.63 -17.33 13.32
C TYR A 416 10.41 -16.82 14.09
N LEU A 417 9.44 -16.20 13.41
CA LEU A 417 8.23 -15.67 14.03
C LEU A 417 7.33 -16.79 14.59
N TYR A 418 7.11 -17.87 13.84
CA TYR A 418 6.31 -19.01 14.32
C TYR A 418 6.95 -19.70 15.53
N ASN A 419 8.28 -19.75 15.63
CA ASN A 419 8.97 -20.33 16.79
C ASN A 419 8.76 -19.54 18.09
N LYS A 420 8.36 -18.26 17.98
CA LYS A 420 8.03 -17.40 19.12
C LYS A 420 6.61 -17.57 19.67
N LEU A 421 5.76 -18.39 19.02
CA LEU A 421 4.38 -18.64 19.44
C LEU A 421 4.25 -19.15 20.87
#